data_AF-A0A378ISY3-F1
#
_entry.id   AF-A0A378ISY3-F1
#
_cell.length_a   1.000
_cell.length_b   1.000
_cell.length_c   1.000
_cell.angle_alpha   90.00
_cell.angle_beta   90.00
_cell.angle_gamma   90.00
#
_symmetry.space_group_name_H-M   'P 1'
#
loop_
_entity.id
_entity.type
_entity.pdbx_description
1 polymer ?
#
loop_
_entity_poly.entity_id
_entity_poly.type
_entity_poly.pdbx_seq_one_letter_code
_entity_poly.pdbx_strand_id
1 'polypeptide(L)' 'MFKAAVNQMKTALILLISLMLLTGLIYPLIVTGLAQFFFPTQANGSLIQ' A
#
# COMPACT_ATOMS: atom_id res chain seq x y z
N MET A 1 24.64 -1.35 25.24
CA MET A 1 23.35 -2.05 25.10
C MET A 1 22.24 -1.10 24.63
N PHE A 2 21.93 -0.02 25.36
CA PHE A 2 20.81 0.89 25.06
C PHE A 2 20.87 1.57 23.66
N LYS A 3 22.07 1.95 23.21
CA LYS A 3 22.28 2.62 21.91
C LYS A 3 21.91 1.73 20.69
N ALA A 4 22.10 0.42 20.82
CA ALA A 4 21.73 -0.54 19.77
C ALA A 4 20.21 -0.71 19.67
N ALA A 5 19.51 -0.73 20.81
CA ALA A 5 18.05 -0.83 20.86
C ALA A 5 17.37 0.38 20.19
N VAL A 6 17.87 1.60 20.44
CA VAL A 6 17.35 2.82 19.79
C VAL A 6 17.57 2.79 18.27
N ASN A 7 18.71 2.27 17.81
CA ASN A 7 18.98 2.13 16.39
C ASN A 7 18.03 1.11 15.72
N GLN A 8 17.74 -0.02 16.38
CA GLN A 8 16.77 -0.99 15.89
C GLN A 8 15.35 -0.41 15.80
N MET A 9 14.94 0.41 16.77
CA MET A 9 13.62 1.06 16.75
C MET A 9 13.47 2.00 15.54
N LYS A 10 14.54 2.75 15.20
CA LYS A 10 14.56 3.60 14.00
C LYS A 10 14.40 2.76 12.73
N THR A 11 15.16 1.67 12.60
CA THR A 11 15.07 0.78 11.44
C THR A 11 13.68 0.14 11.34
N ALA A 12 13.10 -0.31 12.45
CA ALA A 12 11.77 -0.90 12.49
C ALA A 12 10.69 0.09 12.06
N LEU A 13 10.74 1.35 12.54
CA LEU A 13 9.80 2.39 12.14
C LEU A 13 9.89 2.73 10.66
N ILE A 14 11.10 2.81 10.11
CA ILE A 14 11.28 3.06 8.67
C ILE A 14 10.66 1.94 7.85
N LEU A 15 10.95 0.68 8.20
CA LEU A 15 10.38 -0.46 7.50
C LEU A 15 8.85 -0.51 7.61
N LEU A 16 8.30 -0.23 8.80
CA LEU A 16 6.86 -0.19 9.01
C LEU A 16 6.19 0.85 8.12
N ILE A 17 6.72 2.09 8.11
CA ILE A 17 6.18 3.18 7.30
C ILE A 17 6.34 2.87 5.81
N SER A 18 7.50 2.36 5.38
CA SER A 18 7.73 1.98 3.99
C SER A 18 6.74 0.91 3.54
N LEU A 19 6.53 -0.14 4.33
CA LEU A 19 5.58 -1.20 3.98
C LEU A 19 4.14 -0.68 3.99
N MET A 20 3.76 0.11 5.00
CA MET A 20 2.43 0.74 5.07
C MET A 20 2.15 1.56 3.81
N LEU A 21 3.11 2.38 3.35
CA LEU A 21 2.94 3.17 2.13
C LEU A 21 2.91 2.29 0.87
N LEU A 22 3.78 1.29 0.79
CA LEU A 22 3.83 0.39 -0.37
C LEU A 22 2.53 -0.41 -0.52
N THR A 23 2.06 -1.05 0.55
CA THR A 23 0.91 -1.97 0.48
C THR A 23 -0.42 -1.29 0.73
N GLY A 24 -0.45 -0.21 1.49
CA GLY A 24 -1.67 0.51 1.84
C GLY A 24 -2.01 1.67 0.91
N LEU A 25 -1.03 2.20 0.18
CA LEU A 25 -1.24 3.34 -0.72
C LEU A 25 -0.82 3.02 -2.15
N ILE A 26 0.45 2.70 -2.38
CA ILE A 26 0.99 2.53 -3.73
C ILE A 26 0.31 1.37 -4.45
N TYR A 27 0.24 0.20 -3.81
CA TYR A 27 -0.37 -0.98 -4.42
C TYR A 27 -1.86 -0.79 -4.74
N PRO A 28 -2.73 -0.34 -3.80
CA PRO A 28 -4.13 -0.11 -4.09
C PRO A 28 -4.35 0.94 -5.19
N LEU A 29 -3.58 2.03 -5.20
CA LEU A 29 -3.71 3.07 -6.24
C LEU A 29 -3.35 2.53 -7.63
N ILE A 30 -2.26 1.77 -7.74
CA ILE A 30 -1.85 1.17 -9.01
C ILE A 30 -2.92 0.18 -9.47
N VAL A 31 -3.30 -0.78 -8.63
CA VAL A 31 -4.24 -1.84 -9.01
C VAL A 31 -5.61 -1.24 -9.34
N THR A 32 -6.11 -0.31 -8.53
CA THR A 32 -7.40 0.36 -8.79
C THR A 32 -7.33 1.20 -10.05
N GLY A 33 -6.26 1.96 -10.26
CA GLY A 33 -6.07 2.76 -11.47
C GLY A 33 -6.02 1.90 -12.73
N LEU A 34 -5.27 0.80 -12.70
CA LEU A 34 -5.21 -0.16 -13.82
C LEU A 34 -6.57 -0.84 -14.05
N ALA A 35 -7.25 -1.26 -12.99
CA ALA A 35 -8.58 -1.87 -13.09
C ALA A 35 -9.59 -0.91 -13.73
N GLN A 36 -9.58 0.36 -13.32
CA GLN A 36 -10.44 1.39 -13.92
C GLN A 36 -10.07 1.69 -15.37
N PHE A 37 -8.78 1.68 -15.71
CA PHE A 37 -8.30 1.95 -17.08
C PHE A 37 -8.66 0.82 -18.05
N PHE A 38 -8.46 -0.43 -17.67
CA PHE A 38 -8.68 -1.58 -18.56
C PHE A 38 -10.10 -2.17 -18.46
N PHE A 39 -10.72 -2.16 -17.28
CA PHE A 39 -11.97 -2.86 -16.99
C PHE A 39 -12.93 -2.01 -16.15
N PRO A 40 -13.35 -0.81 -16.63
CA PRO A 40 -14.13 0.12 -15.83
C PRO A 40 -15.50 -0.46 -15.41
N THR A 41 -16.20 -1.21 -16.26
CA THR A 41 -17.52 -1.75 -15.90
C THR A 41 -17.40 -2.79 -14.77
N GLN A 42 -16.37 -3.64 -14.81
CA GLN A 42 -16.09 -4.61 -13.77
C GLN A 42 -15.56 -3.97 -12.49
N ALA A 43 -14.64 -2.99 -12.60
CA ALA A 43 -14.08 -2.26 -11.48
C ALA A 43 -15.14 -1.47 -10.69
N ASN A 44 -16.19 -1.00 -11.36
CA ASN A 44 -17.32 -0.32 -10.72
C ASN A 44 -18.45 -1.27 -10.29
N GLY A 45 -18.20 -2.59 -10.24
CA GLY A 45 -19.12 -3.56 -9.64
C GLY A 45 -20.06 -4.28 -10.60
N SER A 46 -19.86 -4.17 -11.93
CA SER A 46 -20.68 -4.84 -12.97
C SER A 46 -22.18 -4.71 -12.73
N LEU A 47 -22.64 -3.50 -12.40
CA LEU A 47 -24.03 -3.24 -12.02
C LEU A 47 -24.98 -3.70 -13.14
N ILE A 48 -25.92 -4.57 -12.79
CA ILE A 48 -27.04 -4.95 -13.65
C ILE A 48 -28.14 -3.93 -13.37
N GLN A 49 -28.30 -2.97 -14.28
CA GLN A 49 -29.37 -1.96 -14.27
C GLN A 49 -30.31 -2.20 -15.44
#